data_AF-A0A1G3L8G7-F1
#
_entry.id   AF-A0A1G3L8G7-F1
#
_cell.length_a   1.000
_cell.length_b   1.000
_cell.length_c   1.000
_cell.angle_alpha   90.00
_cell.angle_beta   90.00
_cell.angle_gamma   90.00
#
_symmetry.space_group_name_H-M   'P 1'
#
loop_
_entity.id
_entity.type
_entity.pdbx_description
1 polymer ?
#
loop_
_entity_poly.entity_id
_entity_poly.type
_entity_poly.pdbx_seq_one_letter_code
_entity_poly.pdbx_strand_id
1 'polypeptide(L)'
;MKKIILIIFLFLSLQNVFSLDNTSDKINIPQKPKKEDTYNYNRLTFYDISKIIYWSSTASVWTFAFVNSFALLGNQSKISEDMKNAGKEMTDFTKIEAKSISVVADLLPGTVFGINFLLSGAAFIPVFGGVVYGMLLYTASLVMYTIKSLGPDDLFWYGTLFPSEFNSSIRQNIESLHARVFDPTPYFVVGTFAIIFGIVEIIFNYFYDRELKKRKYPNINKILTFTPMGIVIKLDV
;
A
#
# COMPACT_ATOMS: atom_id res chain seq x y z
N MET A 1 0.61 -10.52 -17.09
CA MET A 1 0.52 -9.54 -18.18
C MET A 1 -0.49 -8.42 -17.93
N LYS A 2 -1.79 -8.68 -17.68
CA LYS A 2 -2.79 -7.61 -17.43
C LYS A 2 -2.46 -6.62 -16.29
N LYS A 3 -1.85 -7.10 -15.19
CA LYS A 3 -1.44 -6.25 -14.04
C LYS A 3 -0.21 -5.35 -14.33
N ILE A 4 0.68 -5.80 -15.22
CA ILE A 4 1.86 -5.04 -15.66
C ILE A 4 1.43 -3.92 -16.61
N ILE A 5 0.44 -4.19 -17.47
CA ILE A 5 -0.12 -3.19 -18.38
C ILE A 5 -0.72 -2.01 -17.61
N LEU A 6 -1.37 -2.26 -16.46
CA LEU A 6 -1.99 -1.20 -15.65
C LEU A 6 -0.94 -0.32 -14.96
N ILE A 7 0.18 -0.90 -14.50
CA ILE A 7 1.34 -0.17 -13.96
C ILE A 7 2.03 0.64 -15.07
N ILE A 8 2.20 0.06 -16.26
CA ILE A 8 2.73 0.77 -17.43
C ILE A 8 1.80 1.91 -17.83
N PHE A 9 0.48 1.73 -17.77
CA PHE A 9 -0.50 2.79 -18.04
C PHE A 9 -0.43 3.90 -16.99
N LEU A 10 -0.21 3.55 -15.72
CA LEU A 10 0.00 4.52 -14.62
C LEU A 10 1.30 5.31 -14.84
N PHE A 11 2.39 4.64 -15.23
CA PHE A 11 3.69 5.27 -15.53
C PHE A 11 3.64 6.15 -16.79
N LEU A 12 2.96 5.71 -17.85
CA LEU A 12 2.78 6.49 -19.10
C LEU A 12 1.85 7.69 -18.90
N SER A 13 0.85 7.59 -18.04
CA SER A 13 0.00 8.74 -17.67
C SER A 13 0.74 9.74 -16.77
N LEU A 14 1.60 9.28 -15.86
CA LEU A 14 2.52 10.13 -15.09
C LEU A 14 3.50 10.90 -16.00
N GLN A 15 4.09 10.25 -17.00
CA GLN A 15 5.01 10.90 -17.95
C GLN A 15 4.35 12.04 -18.75
N ASN A 16 3.10 11.87 -19.16
CA ASN A 16 2.34 12.90 -19.87
C ASN A 16 1.96 14.09 -18.97
N VAL A 17 1.81 13.88 -17.66
CA VAL A 17 1.51 14.96 -16.70
C VAL A 17 2.74 15.86 -16.49
N PHE A 18 3.96 15.29 -16.44
CA PHE A 18 5.19 16.07 -16.34
C PHE A 18 5.59 16.79 -17.64
N SER A 19 5.18 16.30 -18.82
CA SER A 19 5.43 16.99 -20.10
C SER A 19 4.46 18.15 -20.38
N LEU A 20 3.28 18.15 -19.73
CA LEU A 20 2.28 19.22 -19.83
C LEU A 20 2.66 20.48 -19.03
N ASP A 21 3.40 20.37 -17.93
CA ASP A 21 3.87 21.55 -17.17
C ASP A 21 4.94 22.35 -17.94
N ASN A 22 5.70 21.71 -18.86
CA ASN A 22 6.73 22.37 -19.67
C ASN A 22 6.23 23.00 -20.99
N THR A 23 4.93 22.90 -21.31
CA THR A 23 4.37 23.42 -22.57
C THR A 23 3.41 24.60 -22.41
N SER A 24 3.29 25.17 -21.20
CA SER A 24 2.37 26.26 -20.93
C SER A 24 2.74 27.61 -21.58
N ASP A 25 3.97 27.79 -22.08
CA ASP A 25 4.43 29.11 -22.53
C ASP A 25 4.54 29.34 -24.05
N LYS A 26 4.48 28.34 -24.93
CA LYS A 26 4.56 28.59 -26.39
C LYS A 26 3.81 27.57 -27.24
N ILE A 27 2.47 27.65 -27.27
CA ILE A 27 1.72 27.21 -28.46
C ILE A 27 0.80 28.35 -28.86
N ASN A 28 1.21 29.09 -29.92
CA ASN A 28 0.32 29.96 -30.68
C ASN A 28 -0.76 29.09 -31.32
N ILE A 29 -1.90 28.92 -30.64
CA ILE A 29 -3.07 28.28 -31.22
C ILE A 29 -3.82 29.37 -32.01
N PRO A 30 -3.93 29.27 -33.35
CA PRO A 30 -4.74 30.20 -34.12
C PRO A 30 -6.21 30.11 -33.67
N GLN A 31 -6.81 31.27 -33.46
CA GLN A 31 -8.20 31.40 -33.03
C GLN A 31 -9.19 30.91 -34.10
N LYS A 32 -10.25 30.26 -33.60
CA LYS A 32 -11.54 29.84 -34.21
C LYS A 32 -11.58 28.48 -34.92
N PRO A 33 -12.35 27.51 -34.41
CA PRO A 33 -12.94 26.49 -35.26
C PRO A 33 -14.21 27.06 -35.90
N LYS A 34 -14.25 27.06 -37.25
CA LYS A 34 -15.50 27.09 -38.00
C LYS A 34 -16.23 25.76 -37.74
N LYS A 35 -17.57 25.81 -37.70
CA LYS A 35 -18.46 24.64 -37.62
C LYS A 35 -18.08 23.60 -38.66
N GLU A 36 -17.98 22.33 -38.27
CA GLU A 36 -18.85 21.22 -38.71
C GLU A 36 -18.28 19.87 -38.25
N ASP A 37 -19.19 19.07 -37.70
CA ASP A 37 -19.25 17.61 -37.58
C ASP A 37 -18.19 16.78 -36.84
N THR A 38 -18.74 15.70 -36.27
CA THR A 38 -18.11 14.49 -35.68
C THR A 38 -17.63 14.55 -34.22
N TYR A 39 -18.35 13.80 -33.37
CA TYR A 39 -17.97 13.36 -32.02
C TYR A 39 -17.30 14.42 -31.13
N ASN A 40 -18.11 15.14 -30.35
CA ASN A 40 -17.64 15.82 -29.14
C ASN A 40 -17.17 14.78 -28.11
N TYR A 41 -15.99 14.21 -28.32
CA TYR A 41 -15.18 13.71 -27.21
C TYR A 41 -14.92 14.92 -26.32
N ASN A 42 -15.66 15.03 -25.21
CA ASN A 42 -15.34 15.96 -24.14
C ASN A 42 -13.87 15.73 -23.78
N ARG A 43 -12.97 16.61 -24.25
CA ARG A 43 -11.56 16.57 -23.89
C ARG A 43 -11.49 16.66 -22.37
N LEU A 44 -10.99 15.60 -21.73
CA LEU A 44 -10.75 15.58 -20.31
C LEU A 44 -9.88 16.78 -19.95
N THR A 45 -10.37 17.61 -19.03
CA THR A 45 -9.58 18.75 -18.56
C THR A 45 -8.53 18.28 -17.56
N PHE A 46 -7.47 19.06 -17.35
CA PHE A 46 -6.45 18.75 -16.37
C PHE A 46 -7.02 18.57 -14.95
N TYR A 47 -8.09 19.30 -14.61
CA TYR A 47 -8.86 19.10 -13.38
C TYR A 47 -9.49 17.71 -13.30
N ASP A 48 -10.13 17.24 -14.39
CA ASP A 48 -10.78 15.93 -14.43
C ASP A 48 -9.75 14.82 -14.28
N ILE A 49 -8.61 14.95 -14.97
CA ILE A 49 -7.48 14.01 -14.88
C ILE A 49 -6.94 13.98 -13.44
N SER A 50 -6.65 15.14 -12.86
CA SER A 50 -6.07 15.22 -11.50
C SER A 50 -7.02 14.66 -10.45
N LYS A 51 -8.31 14.97 -10.56
CA LYS A 51 -9.35 14.41 -9.69
C LYS A 51 -9.44 12.90 -9.80
N ILE A 52 -9.48 12.36 -11.02
CA ILE A 52 -9.56 10.91 -11.26
C ILE A 52 -8.33 10.22 -10.66
N ILE A 53 -7.13 10.72 -10.91
CA ILE A 53 -5.90 10.09 -10.42
C ILE A 53 -5.82 10.16 -8.89
N TYR A 54 -6.16 11.30 -8.28
CA TYR A 54 -6.22 11.45 -6.82
C TYR A 54 -7.14 10.39 -6.21
N TRP A 55 -8.42 10.38 -6.57
CA TRP A 55 -9.39 9.46 -5.98
C TRP A 55 -9.12 7.99 -6.32
N SER A 56 -8.59 7.70 -7.51
CA SER A 56 -8.22 6.33 -7.88
C SER A 56 -7.02 5.83 -7.08
N SER A 57 -6.05 6.70 -6.78
CA SER A 57 -4.89 6.36 -5.95
C SER A 57 -5.31 6.12 -4.51
N THR A 58 -6.10 7.05 -3.94
CA THR A 58 -6.69 6.89 -2.59
C THR A 58 -7.51 5.59 -2.48
N ALA A 59 -8.41 5.32 -3.42
CA ALA A 59 -9.24 4.11 -3.42
C ALA A 59 -8.40 2.83 -3.57
N SER A 60 -7.30 2.87 -4.33
CA SER A 60 -6.38 1.75 -4.48
C SER A 60 -5.71 1.42 -3.16
N VAL A 61 -5.19 2.42 -2.43
CA VAL A 61 -4.60 2.25 -1.10
C VAL A 61 -5.60 1.61 -0.14
N TRP A 62 -6.84 2.12 -0.08
CA TRP A 62 -7.89 1.60 0.80
C TRP A 62 -8.20 0.13 0.51
N THR A 63 -8.36 -0.17 -0.79
CA THR A 63 -8.66 -1.54 -1.24
C THR A 63 -7.50 -2.48 -0.91
N PHE A 64 -6.26 -2.07 -1.15
CA PHE A 64 -5.08 -2.88 -0.80
C PHE A 64 -5.00 -3.12 0.71
N ALA A 65 -5.22 -2.11 1.54
CA ALA A 65 -5.17 -2.24 2.99
C ALA A 65 -6.24 -3.22 3.51
N PHE A 66 -7.46 -3.11 2.99
CA PHE A 66 -8.56 -4.00 3.35
C PHE A 66 -8.31 -5.45 2.88
N VAL A 67 -7.99 -5.64 1.60
CA VAL A 67 -7.76 -6.97 1.01
C VAL A 67 -6.55 -7.65 1.66
N ASN A 68 -5.49 -6.90 1.98
CA ASN A 68 -4.31 -7.45 2.66
C ASN A 68 -4.67 -8.06 4.02
N SER A 69 -5.58 -7.45 4.78
CA SER A 69 -6.02 -7.97 6.08
C SER A 69 -6.67 -9.36 5.93
N PHE A 70 -7.54 -9.55 4.94
CA PHE A 70 -8.15 -10.86 4.65
C PHE A 70 -7.17 -11.87 4.05
N ALA A 71 -6.25 -11.42 3.19
CA ALA A 71 -5.21 -12.29 2.63
C ALA A 71 -4.30 -12.84 3.74
N LEU A 72 -3.93 -11.99 4.70
CA LEU A 72 -3.16 -12.41 5.87
C LEU A 72 -3.96 -13.35 6.77
N LEU A 73 -5.24 -13.08 7.01
CA LEU A 73 -6.11 -14.03 7.74
C LEU A 73 -6.08 -15.42 7.11
N GLY A 74 -6.31 -15.51 5.80
CA GLY A 74 -6.30 -16.79 5.08
C GLY A 74 -4.95 -17.51 5.15
N ASN A 75 -3.84 -16.78 4.98
CA ASN A 75 -2.50 -17.36 5.10
C ASN A 75 -2.21 -17.86 6.52
N GLN A 76 -2.60 -17.08 7.54
CA GLN A 76 -2.37 -17.45 8.93
C GLN A 76 -3.27 -18.59 9.40
N SER A 77 -4.49 -18.73 8.86
CA SER A 77 -5.32 -19.92 9.11
C SER A 77 -4.64 -21.19 8.60
N LYS A 78 -4.00 -21.15 7.43
CA LYS A 78 -3.23 -22.29 6.93
C LYS A 78 -2.01 -22.59 7.80
N ILE A 79 -1.27 -21.56 8.20
CA ILE A 79 -0.12 -21.72 9.09
C ILE A 79 -0.55 -22.28 10.47
N SER A 80 -1.71 -21.86 10.98
CA SER A 80 -2.31 -22.39 12.20
C SER A 80 -2.55 -23.90 12.13
N GLU A 81 -3.10 -24.40 11.02
CA GLU A 81 -3.28 -25.84 10.80
C GLU A 81 -1.93 -26.58 10.78
N ASP A 82 -0.93 -26.04 10.07
CA ASP A 82 0.40 -26.63 10.02
C ASP A 82 1.07 -26.65 11.40
N MET A 83 0.91 -25.59 12.20
CA MET A 83 1.41 -25.52 13.59
C MET A 83 0.71 -26.54 14.50
N LYS A 84 -0.60 -26.75 14.36
CA LYS A 84 -1.33 -27.77 15.13
C LYS A 84 -0.85 -29.17 14.78
N ASN A 85 -0.57 -29.43 13.51
CA ASN A 85 -0.03 -30.72 13.06
C ASN A 85 1.38 -30.95 13.62
N ALA A 86 2.26 -29.94 13.55
CA ALA A 86 3.59 -30.02 14.16
C ALA A 86 3.51 -30.25 15.69
N GLY A 87 2.59 -29.57 16.39
CA GLY A 87 2.36 -29.79 17.82
C GLY A 87 1.93 -31.22 18.16
N LYS A 88 1.10 -31.85 17.31
CA LYS A 88 0.71 -33.26 17.45
C LYS A 88 1.90 -34.20 17.23
N GLU A 89 2.65 -34.02 16.15
CA GLU A 89 3.86 -34.81 15.86
C GLU A 89 4.88 -34.74 17.01
N MET A 90 5.06 -33.54 17.59
CA MET A 90 5.93 -33.33 18.74
C MET A 90 5.41 -34.03 20.00
N THR A 91 4.10 -33.97 20.25
CA THR A 91 3.47 -34.66 21.38
C THR A 91 3.58 -36.18 21.23
N ASP A 92 3.38 -36.71 20.02
CA ASP A 92 3.49 -38.13 19.73
C ASP A 92 4.91 -38.66 19.93
N PHE A 93 5.92 -37.85 19.56
CA PHE A 93 7.34 -38.17 19.68
C PHE A 93 7.85 -38.06 21.13
N THR A 94 7.57 -36.96 21.82
CA THR A 94 8.11 -36.67 23.16
C THR A 94 7.27 -37.20 24.30
N LYS A 95 5.99 -37.54 24.05
CA LYS A 95 4.95 -37.79 25.06
C LYS A 95 4.66 -36.60 25.98
N ILE A 96 5.18 -35.40 25.66
CA ILE A 96 4.92 -34.16 26.37
C ILE A 96 3.95 -33.32 25.52
N GLU A 97 2.87 -32.84 26.12
CA GLU A 97 1.85 -32.08 25.42
C GLU A 97 2.39 -30.70 24.98
N ALA A 98 2.40 -30.44 23.67
CA ALA A 98 2.86 -29.17 23.08
C ALA A 98 1.80 -28.05 23.17
N LYS A 99 1.24 -27.84 24.37
CA LYS A 99 0.09 -26.96 24.60
C LYS A 99 0.33 -25.50 24.18
N SER A 100 1.56 -24.99 24.35
CA SER A 100 1.94 -23.63 23.91
C SER A 100 1.78 -23.44 22.40
N ILE A 101 2.18 -24.43 21.60
CA ILE A 101 2.09 -24.37 20.13
C ILE A 101 0.62 -24.35 19.70
N SER A 102 -0.22 -25.19 20.30
CA SER A 102 -1.67 -25.22 19.97
C SER A 102 -2.36 -23.90 20.32
N VAL A 103 -2.09 -23.33 21.49
CA VAL A 103 -2.67 -22.04 21.90
C VAL A 103 -2.23 -20.91 20.96
N VAL A 104 -0.94 -20.84 20.61
CA VAL A 104 -0.46 -19.83 19.65
C VAL A 104 -1.11 -20.05 18.29
N ALA A 105 -1.21 -21.30 17.82
CA ALA A 105 -1.85 -21.61 16.55
C ALA A 105 -3.31 -21.15 16.50
N ASP A 106 -4.09 -21.33 17.57
CA ASP A 106 -5.49 -20.89 17.65
C ASP A 106 -5.63 -19.37 17.60
N LEU A 107 -4.72 -18.64 18.27
CA LEU A 107 -4.79 -17.19 18.38
C LEU A 107 -4.17 -16.45 17.17
N LEU A 108 -3.24 -17.09 16.46
CA LEU A 108 -2.44 -16.47 15.41
C LEU A 108 -3.29 -15.82 14.29
N PRO A 109 -4.30 -16.49 13.69
CA PRO A 109 -5.07 -15.90 12.59
C PRO A 109 -5.83 -14.65 13.03
N GLY A 110 -6.52 -14.72 14.17
CA GLY A 110 -7.30 -13.62 14.71
C GLY A 110 -6.43 -12.44 15.13
N THR A 111 -5.28 -12.72 15.75
CA THR A 111 -4.33 -11.68 16.20
C THR A 111 -3.71 -10.95 15.01
N VAL A 112 -3.19 -11.68 14.03
CA VAL A 112 -2.58 -11.08 12.84
C VAL A 112 -3.61 -10.31 12.02
N PHE A 113 -4.82 -10.85 11.86
CA PHE A 113 -5.92 -10.13 11.22
C PHE A 113 -6.27 -8.85 11.98
N GLY A 114 -6.47 -8.93 13.30
CA GLY A 114 -6.86 -7.77 14.12
C GLY A 114 -5.82 -6.64 14.05
N ILE A 115 -4.53 -6.97 14.19
CA ILE A 115 -3.45 -5.98 14.07
C ILE A 115 -3.46 -5.34 12.68
N ASN A 116 -3.50 -6.14 11.60
CA ASN A 116 -3.47 -5.61 10.24
C ASN A 116 -4.73 -4.82 9.89
N PHE A 117 -5.89 -5.23 10.39
CA PHE A 117 -7.13 -4.51 10.23
C PHE A 117 -7.07 -3.14 10.93
N LEU A 118 -6.51 -3.06 12.14
CA LEU A 118 -6.27 -1.77 12.82
C LEU A 118 -5.29 -0.89 12.06
N LEU A 119 -4.17 -1.46 11.57
CA LEU A 119 -3.21 -0.73 10.74
C LEU A 119 -3.86 -0.20 9.45
N SER A 120 -4.78 -0.97 8.85
CA SER A 120 -5.52 -0.56 7.66
C SER A 120 -6.35 0.70 7.89
N GLY A 121 -6.74 0.99 9.14
CA GLY A 121 -7.39 2.24 9.52
C GLY A 121 -6.60 3.49 9.09
N ALA A 122 -5.27 3.44 9.15
CA ALA A 122 -4.40 4.54 8.73
C ALA A 122 -4.45 4.82 7.23
N ALA A 123 -4.81 3.82 6.41
CA ALA A 123 -4.95 3.98 4.97
C ALA A 123 -6.10 4.93 4.59
N PHE A 124 -7.12 5.05 5.44
CA PHE A 124 -8.30 5.87 5.20
C PHE A 124 -8.11 7.36 5.46
N ILE A 125 -6.92 7.77 5.94
CA ILE A 125 -6.57 9.18 6.10
C ILE A 125 -6.43 9.81 4.70
N PRO A 126 -7.21 10.84 4.35
CA PRO A 126 -7.07 11.50 3.06
C PRO A 126 -5.69 12.12 2.89
N VAL A 127 -5.19 12.17 1.66
CA VAL A 127 -3.93 12.79 1.23
C VAL A 127 -2.66 12.05 1.69
N PHE A 128 -2.60 11.60 2.94
CA PHE A 128 -1.40 10.98 3.51
C PHE A 128 -1.55 9.49 3.85
N GLY A 129 -2.75 8.92 3.71
CA GLY A 129 -3.06 7.57 4.19
C GLY A 129 -2.16 6.50 3.59
N GLY A 130 -1.84 6.57 2.29
CA GLY A 130 -0.93 5.61 1.65
C GLY A 130 0.49 5.63 2.23
N VAL A 131 1.04 6.82 2.48
CA VAL A 131 2.38 6.97 3.06
C VAL A 131 2.40 6.48 4.51
N VAL A 132 1.43 6.91 5.32
CA VAL A 132 1.34 6.53 6.75
C VAL A 132 1.16 5.02 6.90
N TYR A 133 0.20 4.44 6.17
CA TYR A 133 -0.05 3.00 6.18
C TYR A 133 1.18 2.21 5.70
N GLY A 134 1.82 2.66 4.62
CA GLY A 134 3.03 2.01 4.12
C GLY A 134 4.18 2.03 5.12
N MET A 135 4.40 3.15 5.81
CA MET A 135 5.43 3.24 6.87
C MET A 135 5.14 2.33 8.07
N LEU A 136 3.86 2.19 8.46
CA LEU A 136 3.45 1.24 9.48
C LEU A 136 3.75 -0.21 9.06
N LEU A 137 3.49 -0.57 7.80
CA LEU A 137 3.84 -1.88 7.27
C LEU A 137 5.35 -2.13 7.23
N TYR A 138 6.16 -1.11 6.91
CA TYR A 138 7.61 -1.19 7.01
C TYR A 138 8.07 -1.46 8.45
N THR A 139 7.48 -0.77 9.42
CA THR A 139 7.75 -0.99 10.83
C THR A 139 7.40 -2.42 11.26
N ALA A 140 6.23 -2.92 10.85
CA ALA A 140 5.83 -4.30 11.08
C ALA A 140 6.80 -5.30 10.41
N SER A 141 7.27 -5.01 9.20
CA SER A 141 8.24 -5.85 8.49
C SER A 141 9.58 -5.97 9.22
N LEU A 142 10.05 -4.88 9.84
CA LEU A 142 11.27 -4.88 10.66
C LEU A 142 11.10 -5.72 11.91
N VAL A 143 9.94 -5.63 12.57
CA VAL A 143 9.62 -6.46 13.73
C VAL A 143 9.60 -7.94 13.33
N MET A 144 8.90 -8.28 12.24
CA MET A 144 8.85 -9.66 11.72
C MET A 144 10.24 -10.18 11.36
N TYR A 145 11.05 -9.39 10.66
CA TYR A 145 12.42 -9.75 10.31
C TYR A 145 13.30 -10.00 11.55
N THR A 146 13.19 -9.14 12.56
CA THR A 146 13.94 -9.28 13.82
C THR A 146 13.54 -10.56 14.53
N ILE A 147 12.24 -10.84 14.67
CA ILE A 147 11.77 -12.06 15.33
C ILE A 147 12.18 -13.30 14.53
N LYS A 148 12.12 -13.24 13.19
CA LYS A 148 12.61 -14.30 12.30
C LYS A 148 14.10 -14.61 12.49
N SER A 149 14.90 -13.61 12.88
CA SER A 149 16.36 -13.73 13.05
C SER A 149 16.78 -14.34 14.39
N LEU A 150 15.90 -14.29 15.41
CA LEU A 150 16.14 -14.90 16.72
C LEU A 150 16.08 -16.44 16.68
N GLY A 151 15.66 -17.02 15.54
CA GLY A 151 15.52 -18.47 15.40
C GLY A 151 14.36 -19.04 16.24
N PRO A 152 13.96 -20.29 15.99
CA PRO A 152 12.87 -20.92 16.73
C PRO A 152 13.26 -21.30 18.17
N ASP A 153 14.56 -21.57 18.41
CA ASP A 153 15.11 -22.05 19.69
C ASP A 153 14.92 -21.03 20.84
N ASP A 154 14.97 -19.73 20.53
CA ASP A 154 14.84 -18.63 21.50
C ASP A 154 13.38 -18.16 21.72
N LEU A 155 12.40 -18.87 21.16
CA LEU A 155 10.98 -18.48 21.17
C LEU A 155 10.07 -19.61 21.70
N PHE A 156 8.77 -19.35 21.69
CA PHE A 156 7.74 -20.26 22.22
C PHE A 156 7.65 -21.65 21.56
N TRP A 157 8.47 -21.93 20.53
CA TRP A 157 8.49 -23.18 19.79
C TRP A 157 9.03 -24.35 20.60
N TYR A 158 10.04 -24.10 21.45
CA TYR A 158 10.73 -25.16 22.18
C TYR A 158 10.57 -25.10 23.70
N GLY A 159 9.78 -24.21 24.31
CA GLY A 159 9.62 -24.22 25.78
C GLY A 159 10.92 -24.49 26.58
N THR A 160 10.86 -25.15 27.74
CA THR A 160 12.04 -25.46 28.57
C THR A 160 12.43 -26.94 28.60
N LEU A 161 11.90 -27.79 27.71
CA LEU A 161 11.86 -29.25 27.92
C LEU A 161 12.27 -30.10 26.70
N PHE A 162 13.17 -29.62 25.85
CA PHE A 162 13.55 -30.37 24.65
C PHE A 162 14.86 -31.11 24.84
N PRO A 163 14.87 -32.45 24.67
CA PRO A 163 16.11 -33.22 24.65
C PRO A 163 17.01 -32.75 23.51
N SER A 164 18.32 -32.74 23.75
CA SER A 164 19.35 -32.38 22.76
C SER A 164 19.37 -33.29 21.52
N GLU A 165 18.66 -34.42 21.56
CA GLU A 165 18.53 -35.42 20.48
C GLU A 165 17.18 -35.29 19.77
N PHE A 166 16.76 -34.07 19.46
CA PHE A 166 15.53 -33.85 18.73
C PHE A 166 15.65 -34.35 17.29
N ASN A 167 14.63 -35.08 16.81
CA ASN A 167 14.59 -35.59 15.44
C ASN A 167 14.82 -34.44 14.44
N SER A 168 15.83 -34.57 13.58
CA SER A 168 16.22 -33.55 12.60
C SER A 168 15.08 -33.14 11.67
N SER A 169 14.17 -34.06 11.35
CA SER A 169 12.99 -33.78 10.53
C SER A 169 11.98 -32.88 11.24
N ILE A 170 11.77 -33.07 12.54
CA ILE A 170 10.82 -32.25 13.32
C ILE A 170 11.42 -30.85 13.51
N ARG A 171 12.72 -30.78 13.79
CA ARG A 171 13.45 -29.51 13.87
C ARG A 171 13.35 -28.69 12.57
N GLN A 172 13.61 -29.31 11.43
CA GLN A 172 13.48 -28.64 10.12
C GLN A 172 12.04 -28.17 9.84
N ASN A 173 11.03 -28.95 10.27
CA ASN A 173 9.63 -28.55 10.14
C ASN A 173 9.33 -27.29 10.98
N ILE A 174 9.81 -27.23 12.22
CA ILE A 174 9.67 -26.08 13.12
C ILE A 174 10.41 -24.85 12.58
N GLU A 175 11.64 -25.01 12.09
CA GLU A 175 12.41 -23.93 11.46
C GLU A 175 11.68 -23.35 10.24
N SER A 176 11.09 -24.22 9.41
CA SER A 176 10.27 -23.82 8.25
C SER A 176 9.00 -23.07 8.68
N LEU A 177 8.30 -23.57 9.72
CA LEU A 177 7.12 -22.91 10.28
C LEU A 177 7.45 -21.54 10.85
N HIS A 178 8.52 -21.43 11.63
CA HIS A 178 9.01 -20.17 12.17
C HIS A 178 9.29 -19.15 11.06
N ALA A 179 10.00 -19.56 10.00
CA ALA A 179 10.31 -18.70 8.87
C ALA A 179 9.08 -18.22 8.09
N ARG A 180 7.99 -19.01 8.09
CA ARG A 180 6.70 -18.68 7.45
C ARG A 180 5.81 -17.80 8.32
N VAL A 181 5.76 -18.04 9.63
CA VAL A 181 4.98 -17.22 10.59
C VAL A 181 5.49 -15.77 10.56
N PHE A 182 6.81 -15.61 10.57
CA PHE A 182 7.47 -14.30 10.63
C PHE A 182 7.99 -13.82 9.27
N ASP A 183 7.35 -14.20 8.17
CA ASP A 183 7.75 -13.72 6.84
C ASP A 183 7.48 -12.21 6.68
N PRO A 184 8.52 -11.36 6.53
CA PRO A 184 8.33 -9.92 6.37
C PRO A 184 7.92 -9.53 4.95
N THR A 185 8.04 -10.45 3.98
CA THR A 185 7.90 -10.16 2.54
C THR A 185 6.55 -9.52 2.19
N PRO A 186 5.39 -10.02 2.66
CA PRO A 186 4.09 -9.42 2.35
C PRO A 186 3.98 -7.97 2.84
N TYR A 187 4.51 -7.68 4.03
CA TYR A 187 4.50 -6.34 4.63
C TYR A 187 5.34 -5.36 3.81
N PHE A 188 6.53 -5.78 3.39
CA PHE A 188 7.42 -4.94 2.57
C PHE A 188 6.79 -4.63 1.20
N VAL A 189 6.24 -5.65 0.52
CA VAL A 189 5.64 -5.48 -0.82
C VAL A 189 4.41 -4.57 -0.77
N VAL A 190 3.47 -4.85 0.13
CA VAL A 190 2.26 -4.02 0.28
C VAL A 190 2.61 -2.62 0.78
N GLY A 191 3.57 -2.50 1.68
CA GLY A 191 4.08 -1.22 2.18
C GLY A 191 4.66 -0.36 1.07
N THR A 192 5.47 -0.95 0.18
CA THR A 192 6.05 -0.27 -0.98
C THR A 192 4.97 0.30 -1.90
N PHE A 193 3.97 -0.52 -2.27
CA PHE A 193 2.86 -0.06 -3.11
C PHE A 193 2.04 1.04 -2.43
N ALA A 194 1.76 0.90 -1.13
CA ALA A 194 1.03 1.92 -0.37
C ALA A 194 1.76 3.28 -0.38
N ILE A 195 3.08 3.29 -0.19
CA ILE A 195 3.88 4.51 -0.27
C ILE A 195 3.83 5.12 -1.67
N ILE A 196 4.00 4.31 -2.72
CA ILE A 196 3.96 4.80 -4.11
C ILE A 196 2.61 5.47 -4.40
N PHE A 197 1.51 4.78 -4.10
CA PHE A 197 0.17 5.36 -4.32
C PHE A 197 -0.11 6.55 -3.40
N GLY A 198 0.44 6.56 -2.18
CA GLY A 198 0.37 7.71 -1.28
C GLY A 198 1.12 8.94 -1.82
N ILE A 199 2.29 8.76 -2.43
CA ILE A 199 3.02 9.87 -3.08
C ILE A 199 2.20 10.40 -4.27
N VAL A 200 1.61 9.51 -5.08
CA VAL A 200 0.72 9.91 -6.19
C VAL A 200 -0.49 10.67 -5.65
N GLU A 201 -1.11 10.21 -4.56
CA GLU A 201 -2.20 10.89 -3.89
C GLU A 201 -1.82 12.32 -3.47
N ILE A 202 -0.67 12.52 -2.82
CA ILE A 202 -0.18 13.85 -2.41
C ILE A 202 -0.01 14.78 -3.62
N ILE A 203 0.67 14.29 -4.67
CA ILE A 203 0.97 15.07 -5.87
C ILE A 203 -0.34 15.50 -6.56
N PHE A 204 -1.27 14.57 -6.77
CA PHE A 204 -2.50 14.87 -7.48
C PHE A 204 -3.53 15.61 -6.62
N ASN A 205 -3.48 15.50 -5.30
CA ASN A 205 -4.24 16.38 -4.41
C ASN A 205 -3.82 17.84 -4.61
N TYR A 206 -2.50 18.12 -4.68
CA TYR A 206 -1.99 19.47 -4.93
C TYR A 206 -2.52 20.05 -6.26
N PHE A 207 -2.42 19.29 -7.35
CA PHE A 207 -2.94 19.73 -8.65
C PHE A 207 -4.47 19.88 -8.65
N TYR A 208 -5.17 18.94 -8.04
CA TYR A 208 -6.62 18.97 -7.91
C TYR A 208 -7.10 20.21 -7.16
N ASP A 209 -6.52 20.51 -6.00
CA ASP A 209 -6.84 21.70 -5.20
C ASP A 209 -6.50 23.00 -5.92
N ARG A 210 -5.36 23.04 -6.63
CA ARG A 210 -4.96 24.20 -7.43
C ARG A 210 -6.02 24.52 -8.50
N GLU A 211 -6.44 23.51 -9.25
CA GLU A 211 -7.45 23.68 -10.30
C GLU A 211 -8.85 23.93 -9.75
N LEU A 212 -9.20 23.34 -8.61
CA LEU A 212 -10.46 23.61 -7.92
C LEU A 212 -10.55 25.08 -7.48
N LYS A 213 -9.46 25.64 -6.94
CA LYS A 213 -9.37 27.07 -6.59
C LYS A 213 -9.47 27.96 -7.82
N LYS A 214 -8.81 27.60 -8.94
CA LYS A 214 -8.93 28.33 -10.22
C LYS A 214 -10.36 28.39 -10.73
N ARG A 215 -11.10 27.27 -10.65
CA ARG A 215 -12.51 27.20 -11.06
C ARG A 215 -13.45 27.93 -10.11
N LYS A 216 -13.21 27.87 -8.80
CA LYS A 216 -14.05 28.50 -7.78
C LYS A 216 -13.88 30.02 -7.74
N TYR A 217 -12.68 30.52 -8.04
CA TYR A 217 -12.35 31.95 -8.06
C TYR A 217 -11.73 32.38 -9.41
N PRO A 218 -12.51 32.37 -10.50
CA PRO A 218 -12.00 32.65 -11.83
C PRO A 218 -11.51 34.10 -11.99
N ASN A 219 -12.20 35.06 -11.36
CA ASN A 219 -11.85 36.48 -11.45
C ASN A 219 -10.57 36.80 -10.65
N ILE A 220 -10.36 36.17 -9.50
CA ILE A 220 -9.15 36.36 -8.68
C ILE A 220 -7.92 35.81 -9.41
N ASN A 221 -8.02 34.68 -10.11
CA ASN A 221 -6.89 34.13 -10.89
C ASN A 221 -6.61 34.88 -12.19
N LYS A 222 -7.59 35.62 -12.72
CA LYS A 222 -7.35 36.56 -13.83
C LYS A 222 -6.60 37.79 -13.36
N ILE A 223 -6.91 38.27 -12.15
CA ILE A 223 -6.30 39.47 -11.56
C ILE A 223 -4.94 39.14 -10.94
N LEU A 224 -4.74 37.95 -10.38
CA LEU A 224 -3.50 37.53 -9.70
C LEU A 224 -2.92 36.28 -10.36
N THR A 225 -1.82 36.44 -11.08
CA THR A 225 -1.05 35.32 -11.65
C THR A 225 0.20 35.10 -10.80
N PHE A 226 0.31 33.92 -10.19
CA PHE A 226 1.49 33.56 -9.40
C PHE A 226 2.51 32.88 -10.30
N THR A 227 3.69 33.48 -10.45
CA THR A 227 4.83 32.91 -11.17
C THR A 227 5.95 32.55 -10.18
N PRO A 228 6.91 31.69 -10.54
CA PRO A 228 8.04 31.36 -9.68
C PRO A 228 8.88 32.57 -9.23
N MET A 229 8.76 33.70 -9.94
CA MET A 229 9.47 34.95 -9.68
C MET A 229 8.62 36.02 -8.97
N GLY A 230 7.34 35.75 -8.66
CA GLY A 230 6.50 36.69 -7.90
C GLY A 230 5.00 36.62 -8.20
N ILE A 231 4.27 37.62 -7.71
CA ILE A 231 2.83 37.79 -7.93
C ILE A 231 2.63 38.87 -8.98
N VAL A 232 2.03 38.50 -10.12
CA VAL A 232 1.67 39.44 -11.19
C VAL A 232 0.20 39.83 -11.01
N ILE A 233 -0.04 41.12 -10.75
CA ILE A 233 -1.39 41.67 -10.69
C ILE A 233 -1.76 42.25 -12.06
N LYS A 234 -2.72 41.64 -12.76
CA LYS A 234 -3.36 42.26 -13.92
C LYS A 234 -4.53 43.12 -13.43
N LEU A 235 -4.32 44.43 -13.43
CA LEU A 235 -5.41 45.39 -13.37
C LEU A 235 -5.96 45.53 -14.79
N ASP A 236 -7.20 45.06 -15.02
CA ASP A 236 -7.92 45.38 -16.25
C ASP A 236 -8.07 46.91 -16.32
N VAL A 237 -7.51 47.53 -17.37
CA VAL A 237 -7.86 48.88 -17.85
C VAL A 237 -8.59 48.70 -19.16
#